data_AF-A0AA37XB52-F1
#
_entry.id   AF-A0AA37XB52-F1
#
_cell.length_a   1.000
_cell.length_b   1.000
_cell.length_c   1.000
_cell.angle_alpha   90.00
_cell.angle_beta   90.00
_cell.angle_gamma   90.00
#
_symmetry.space_group_name_H-M   'P 1'
#
loop_
_entity.id
_entity.type
_entity.pdbx_description
1 polymer ?
#
loop_
_entity_poly.entity_id
_entity_poly.type
_entity_poly.pdbx_seq_one_letter_code
_entity_poly.pdbx_strand_id
1 'polypeptide(L)'
;MNEAADPVAVLREIAAALRTGAILTLSLPPTVARAWSEAEVPFADFALVETDQQWIGAVSKRRPSRIRLVDPVYAKSIAWALGSPAIHLAVGPAPHPRAALLPYLREQSLSITNHRFGTPLR
;
A
#
# COMPACT_ATOMS: atom_id res chain seq x y z
N MET A 1 -6.36 3.58 -25.36
CA MET A 1 -5.02 4.04 -24.92
C MET A 1 -4.94 3.79 -23.44
N ASN A 2 -4.10 2.83 -23.03
CA ASN A 2 -3.92 2.40 -21.64
C ASN A 2 -3.33 3.55 -20.83
N GLU A 3 -4.14 4.18 -19.98
CA GLU A 3 -3.61 5.07 -18.95
C GLU A 3 -3.13 4.17 -17.81
N ALA A 4 -1.93 3.60 -17.95
CA ALA A 4 -1.29 2.88 -16.87
C ALA A 4 -0.91 3.87 -15.76
N ALA A 5 -1.02 3.44 -14.50
CA ALA A 5 -0.52 4.21 -13.36
C ALA A 5 0.89 4.76 -13.64
N ASP A 6 1.09 6.04 -13.30
CA ASP A 6 2.40 6.70 -13.41
C ASP A 6 3.49 5.84 -12.72
N PRO A 7 4.51 5.37 -13.45
CA PRO A 7 5.59 4.55 -12.88
C PRO A 7 6.28 5.22 -11.69
N VAL A 8 6.36 6.56 -11.68
CA VAL A 8 6.94 7.31 -10.56
C VAL A 8 6.05 7.23 -9.33
N ALA A 9 4.73 7.26 -9.50
CA ALA A 9 3.78 7.08 -8.41
C ALA A 9 3.89 5.67 -7.81
N VAL A 10 4.02 4.63 -8.65
CA VAL A 10 4.21 3.24 -8.19
C VAL A 10 5.50 3.10 -7.39
N LEU A 11 6.63 3.58 -7.91
CA LEU A 11 7.92 3.53 -7.22
C LEU A 11 7.90 4.30 -5.90
N ARG A 12 7.20 5.44 -5.84
CA ARG A 12 7.05 6.22 -4.61
C ARG A 12 6.31 5.45 -3.52
N GLU A 13 5.22 4.78 -3.86
CA GLU A 13 4.45 3.98 -2.89
C GLU A 13 5.28 2.80 -2.36
N ILE A 14 6.04 2.14 -3.24
CA ILE A 14 6.96 1.07 -2.81
C ILE A 14 8.05 1.61 -1.90
N ALA A 15 8.69 2.73 -2.27
CA ALA A 15 9.72 3.35 -1.45
C ALA A 15 9.18 3.79 -0.07
N ALA A 16 7.97 4.35 -0.03
CA ALA A 16 7.30 4.73 1.23
C ALA A 16 7.05 3.51 2.13
N ALA A 17 6.58 2.42 1.54
CA ALA A 17 6.29 1.19 2.24
C ALA A 17 7.54 0.49 2.76
N LEU A 18 8.59 0.38 1.93
CA LEU A 18 9.89 -0.14 2.34
C LEU A 18 10.51 0.72 3.44
N ARG A 19 10.41 2.05 3.33
CA ARG A 19 10.94 2.96 4.34
C ARG A 19 10.27 2.75 5.70
N THR A 20 8.97 2.50 5.73
CA THR A 20 8.21 2.26 6.97
C THR A 20 8.33 0.83 7.51
N GLY A 21 9.00 -0.08 6.78
CA GLY A 21 9.13 -1.48 7.15
C GLY A 21 7.82 -2.27 7.01
N ALA A 22 6.88 -1.78 6.18
CA ALA A 22 5.62 -2.46 5.96
C ALA A 22 5.83 -3.79 5.23
N ILE A 23 5.05 -4.81 5.61
CA ILE A 23 4.95 -6.07 4.87
C ILE A 23 3.96 -5.85 3.73
N LEU A 24 4.39 -6.10 2.50
CA LEU A 24 3.65 -5.75 1.30
C LEU A 24 3.40 -6.97 0.43
N THR A 25 2.28 -6.95 -0.28
CA THR A 25 2.11 -7.78 -1.47
C THR A 25 1.84 -6.84 -2.63
N LEU A 26 2.65 -6.95 -3.68
CA LEU A 26 2.56 -6.10 -4.86
C LEU A 26 1.86 -6.88 -5.97
N SER A 27 0.92 -6.22 -6.65
CA SER A 27 0.32 -6.72 -7.89
C SER A 27 0.65 -5.73 -8.98
N LEU A 28 1.26 -6.20 -10.07
CA LEU A 28 1.74 -5.37 -11.17
C LEU A 28 1.20 -5.86 -12.51
N PRO A 29 0.97 -4.96 -13.48
CA PRO A 29 0.67 -5.36 -14.83
C PRO A 29 1.88 -6.12 -15.44
N PRO A 30 1.64 -7.10 -16.34
CA PRO A 30 2.69 -7.94 -16.92
C PRO A 30 3.85 -7.16 -17.55
N THR A 31 3.53 -6.03 -18.18
CA THR A 31 4.52 -5.14 -18.83
C THR A 31 5.49 -4.52 -17.83
N VAL A 32 5.00 -4.08 -16.66
CA VAL A 32 5.84 -3.49 -15.60
C VAL A 32 6.65 -4.57 -14.91
N ALA A 33 6.05 -5.72 -14.61
CA ALA A 33 6.76 -6.85 -14.00
C ALA A 33 7.95 -7.31 -14.87
N ARG A 34 7.73 -7.41 -16.18
CA ARG A 34 8.81 -7.74 -17.14
C ARG A 34 9.91 -6.69 -17.14
N ALA A 35 9.55 -5.41 -17.25
CA ALA A 35 10.54 -4.32 -17.25
C ALA A 35 11.37 -4.27 -15.97
N TRP A 36 10.76 -4.57 -14.81
CA TRP A 36 11.49 -4.60 -13.53
C TRP A 36 12.40 -5.80 -13.38
N SER A 37 11.99 -6.96 -13.91
CA SER A 37 12.83 -8.15 -13.97
C SER A 37 14.05 -7.92 -14.87
N GLU A 38 13.85 -7.34 -16.07
CA GLU A 38 14.94 -6.99 -16.99
C GLU A 38 15.92 -5.94 -16.41
N ALA A 39 15.43 -5.04 -15.54
CA ALA A 39 16.23 -4.03 -14.86
C ALA A 39 16.82 -4.48 -13.50
N GLU A 40 16.67 -5.77 -13.14
CA GLU A 40 17.15 -6.34 -11.88
C GLU A 40 16.72 -5.55 -10.62
N VAL A 41 15.47 -5.06 -10.61
CA VAL A 41 14.94 -4.33 -9.45
C VAL A 41 14.91 -5.27 -8.24
N PRO A 42 15.53 -4.94 -7.09
CA PRO A 42 15.74 -5.87 -5.97
C PRO A 42 14.49 -6.51 -5.37
N PHE A 43 13.31 -5.98 -5.67
CA PHE A 43 12.03 -6.47 -5.16
C PHE A 43 11.07 -6.93 -6.27
N ALA A 44 11.57 -7.12 -7.49
CA ALA A 44 10.78 -7.63 -8.62
C ALA A 44 10.16 -9.00 -8.32
N ASP A 45 10.89 -9.88 -7.63
CA ASP A 45 10.45 -11.24 -7.29
C ASP A 45 9.25 -11.30 -6.33
N PHE A 46 8.97 -10.20 -5.62
CA PHE A 46 7.81 -10.10 -4.72
C PHE A 46 6.55 -9.59 -5.43
N ALA A 47 6.65 -9.18 -6.68
CA ALA A 47 5.51 -8.73 -7.45
C ALA A 47 4.78 -9.92 -8.08
N LEU A 48 3.46 -9.94 -7.88
CA LEU A 48 2.57 -10.89 -8.53
C LEU A 48 2.01 -10.26 -9.81
N VAL A 49 1.99 -11.04 -10.88
CA VAL A 49 1.25 -10.70 -12.10
C VAL A 49 -0.09 -11.41 -12.03
N GLU A 50 -1.14 -10.66 -11.72
CA GLU A 50 -2.49 -11.19 -11.50
C GLU A 50 -3.46 -10.52 -12.46
N THR A 51 -4.46 -11.26 -12.94
CA THR A 51 -5.65 -10.67 -13.55
C THR A 51 -6.53 -10.06 -12.47
N ASP A 52 -7.44 -9.14 -12.85
CA ASP A 52 -8.39 -8.54 -11.92
C ASP A 52 -9.15 -9.58 -11.09
N GLN A 53 -9.61 -10.67 -11.73
CA GLN A 53 -10.35 -11.74 -11.06
C GLN A 53 -9.47 -12.52 -10.08
N GLN A 54 -8.21 -12.80 -10.44
CA GLN A 54 -7.26 -13.47 -9.55
C GLN A 54 -6.94 -12.58 -8.33
N TRP A 55 -6.70 -11.29 -8.57
CA TRP A 55 -6.41 -10.32 -7.52
C TRP A 55 -7.61 -10.14 -6.57
N ILE A 56 -8.82 -9.95 -7.10
CA ILE A 56 -10.05 -9.85 -6.29
C ILE A 56 -10.24 -11.11 -5.44
N GLY A 57 -10.07 -12.29 -6.04
CA GLY A 57 -10.15 -13.57 -5.34
C GLY A 57 -9.09 -13.70 -4.24
N ALA A 58 -7.86 -13.26 -4.50
CA ALA A 58 -6.77 -13.26 -3.54
C ALA A 58 -7.02 -12.30 -2.37
N VAL A 59 -7.46 -11.07 -2.63
CA VAL A 59 -7.82 -10.10 -1.60
C VAL A 59 -8.97 -10.62 -0.73
N SER A 60 -9.99 -11.22 -1.35
CA SER A 60 -11.14 -11.80 -0.63
C SER A 60 -10.73 -12.92 0.34
N LYS A 61 -9.71 -13.71 -0.03
CA LYS A 61 -9.13 -14.77 0.80
C LYS A 61 -8.19 -14.23 1.88
N ARG A 62 -7.26 -13.34 1.51
CA ARG A 62 -6.24 -12.78 2.43
C ARG A 62 -6.83 -11.79 3.43
N ARG A 63 -7.93 -11.12 3.07
CA ARG A 63 -8.64 -10.10 3.88
C ARG A 63 -7.68 -9.05 4.48
N PRO A 64 -6.90 -8.34 3.64
CA PRO A 64 -6.01 -7.29 4.14
C PRO A 64 -6.81 -6.16 4.78
N SER A 65 -6.29 -5.55 5.84
CA SER A 65 -6.94 -4.39 6.47
C SER A 65 -6.77 -3.08 5.69
N ARG A 66 -5.77 -3.01 4.80
CA ARG A 66 -5.49 -1.84 3.95
C ARG A 66 -5.10 -2.27 2.54
N ILE A 67 -5.57 -1.53 1.55
CA ILE A 67 -5.18 -1.69 0.15
C ILE A 67 -4.78 -0.32 -0.39
N ARG A 68 -3.62 -0.28 -1.06
CA ARG A 68 -3.17 0.90 -1.80
C ARG A 68 -3.40 0.67 -3.28
N LEU A 69 -4.32 1.44 -3.85
CA LEU A 69 -4.60 1.44 -5.28
C LEU A 69 -3.98 2.68 -5.91
N VAL A 70 -2.94 2.49 -6.72
CA VAL A 70 -2.20 3.59 -7.36
C VAL A 70 -2.99 4.19 -8.51
N ASP A 71 -3.67 3.35 -9.29
CA ASP A 71 -4.53 3.77 -10.40
C ASP A 71 -5.97 4.01 -9.92
N PRO A 72 -6.48 5.25 -9.96
CA PRO A 72 -7.83 5.55 -9.52
C PRO A 72 -8.93 5.01 -10.45
N VAL A 73 -8.63 4.65 -11.70
CA VAL A 73 -9.63 4.25 -12.71
C VAL A 73 -10.46 3.06 -12.22
N TYR A 74 -9.83 2.12 -11.52
CA TYR A 74 -10.48 0.89 -11.04
C TYR A 74 -11.03 1.00 -9.62
N ALA A 75 -10.96 2.17 -8.98
CA ALA A 75 -11.32 2.33 -7.59
C ALA A 75 -12.78 1.96 -7.28
N LYS A 76 -13.72 2.39 -8.14
CA LYS A 76 -15.15 2.12 -7.93
C LYS A 76 -15.49 0.65 -8.12
N SER A 77 -14.96 0.01 -9.16
CA SER A 77 -15.21 -1.42 -9.43
C SER A 77 -14.60 -2.30 -8.35
N ILE A 78 -13.38 -1.98 -7.90
CA ILE A 78 -12.71 -2.67 -6.80
C ILE A 78 -13.45 -2.47 -5.48
N ALA A 79 -13.82 -1.24 -5.13
CA ALA A 79 -14.57 -0.98 -3.89
C ALA A 79 -15.89 -1.75 -3.85
N TRP A 80 -16.62 -1.80 -4.97
CA TRP A 80 -17.83 -2.60 -5.10
C TRP A 80 -17.55 -4.09 -4.96
N ALA A 81 -16.54 -4.62 -5.67
CA ALA A 81 -16.21 -6.04 -5.68
C ALA A 81 -15.71 -6.56 -4.32
N LEU A 82 -15.01 -5.73 -3.56
CA LEU A 82 -14.52 -6.11 -2.23
C LEU A 82 -15.63 -6.08 -1.18
N GLY A 83 -16.68 -5.27 -1.37
CA GLY A 83 -17.93 -5.30 -0.59
C GLY A 83 -17.78 -5.20 0.93
N SER A 84 -16.59 -4.86 1.43
CA SER A 84 -16.22 -5.03 2.84
C SER A 84 -15.88 -3.68 3.46
N PRO A 85 -16.68 -3.19 4.42
CA PRO A 85 -16.39 -1.94 5.11
C PRO A 85 -15.15 -2.02 6.01
N ALA A 86 -14.58 -3.22 6.21
CA ALA A 86 -13.42 -3.45 7.06
C ALA A 86 -12.07 -3.17 6.37
N ILE A 87 -12.07 -2.94 5.06
CA ILE A 87 -10.84 -2.68 4.29
C ILE A 87 -10.71 -1.18 4.03
N HIS A 88 -9.61 -0.59 4.48
CA HIS A 88 -9.28 0.78 4.10
C HIS A 88 -8.66 0.81 2.70
N LEU A 89 -9.35 1.42 1.74
CA LEU A 89 -8.88 1.59 0.36
C LEU A 89 -8.33 3.00 0.15
N ALA A 90 -7.02 3.14 -0.03
CA ALA A 90 -6.36 4.40 -0.35
C ALA A 90 -6.09 4.49 -1.85
N VAL A 91 -6.70 5.48 -2.52
CA VAL A 91 -6.77 5.57 -3.99
C VAL A 91 -5.99 6.77 -4.53
N GLY A 92 -5.29 6.59 -5.65
CA GLY A 92 -4.66 7.67 -6.42
C GLY A 92 -3.35 8.17 -5.80
N PRO A 93 -2.64 9.12 -6.42
CA PRO A 93 -1.32 9.55 -5.94
C PRO A 93 -1.39 10.30 -4.60
N ALA A 94 -0.37 10.13 -3.76
CA ALA A 94 -0.24 10.91 -2.53
C ALA A 94 -0.04 12.42 -2.85
N PRO A 95 -0.69 13.33 -2.10
CA PRO A 95 -0.66 14.77 -2.40
C PRO A 95 0.72 15.41 -2.18
N HIS A 96 1.56 14.82 -1.31
CA HIS A 96 2.94 15.24 -1.10
C HIS A 96 3.78 14.07 -0.56
N PRO A 97 5.13 14.10 -0.66
CA PRO A 97 5.99 12.96 -0.34
C PRO A 97 5.81 12.40 1.09
N ARG A 98 5.63 13.26 2.10
CA ARG A 98 5.40 12.81 3.49
C ARG A 98 4.06 12.08 3.67
N ALA A 99 3.01 12.47 2.95
CA ALA A 99 1.70 11.83 3.06
C ALA A 99 1.72 10.41 2.50
N ALA A 100 2.63 10.11 1.58
CA ALA A 100 2.79 8.75 1.02
C ALA A 100 3.17 7.71 2.09
N LEU A 101 3.69 8.13 3.25
CA LEU A 101 4.05 7.23 4.35
C LEU A 101 2.83 6.79 5.18
N LEU A 102 1.78 7.63 5.25
CA LEU A 102 0.65 7.43 6.17
C LEU A 102 -0.13 6.11 5.94
N PRO A 103 -0.37 5.65 4.69
CA PRO A 103 -1.03 4.36 4.47
C PRO A 103 -0.32 3.18 5.14
N TYR A 104 0.99 3.30 5.36
CA TYR A 104 1.86 2.25 5.88
C TYR A 104 2.18 2.38 7.38
N LEU A 105 1.72 3.46 8.01
CA LEU A 105 1.92 3.71 9.44
C LEU A 105 0.63 3.48 10.23
N ARG A 106 0.81 3.17 11.52
CA ARG A 106 -0.25 3.19 12.52
C ARG A 106 0.12 4.24 13.55
N GLU A 107 -0.76 5.22 13.71
CA GLU A 107 -0.60 6.22 14.76
C GLU A 107 -0.86 5.57 16.12
N GLN A 108 -0.04 5.92 17.10
CA GLN A 108 -0.17 5.44 18.46
C GLN A 108 0.19 6.56 19.42
N SER A 109 -0.60 6.71 20.47
CA SER A 109 -0.30 7.58 21.60
C SER A 109 -0.03 6.72 22.83
N LEU A 110 1.02 7.04 23.56
CA LEU A 110 1.41 6.38 24.81
C LEU A 110 1.52 7.45 25.89
N SER A 111 0.53 7.52 26.77
CA SER A 111 0.53 8.44 27.90
C SER A 111 1.19 7.77 29.10
N ILE A 112 2.32 8.32 29.53
CA ILE A 112 3.10 7.78 30.65
C ILE A 112 3.04 8.78 31.81
N THR A 113 2.54 8.34 32.94
CA THR A 113 2.61 9.11 34.17
C THR A 113 4.05 9.15 34.66
N ASN A 114 4.75 10.25 34.39
CA ASN A 114 6.13 10.44 34.83
C ASN A 114 6.22 11.12 36.21
N HIS A 115 5.42 10.66 37.17
CA HIS A 115 5.51 11.12 38.54
C HIS A 115 5.03 10.06 39.52
N ARG A 116 5.53 10.15 40.76
CA ARG A 116 4.95 9.49 41.92
C ARG A 116 4.46 10.57 42.88
N PHE A 117 3.14 10.68 43.04
CA PHE A 117 2.51 11.72 43.85
C PHE A 117 3.00 13.16 43.54
N GLY A 118 3.03 13.52 42.25
CA GLY A 118 3.48 14.85 41.81
C GLY A 118 4.99 15.07 41.77
N THR A 119 5.80 14.17 42.33
CA THR A 119 7.26 14.23 42.20
C THR A 119 7.69 13.52 40.91
N PRO A 120 8.32 14.22 39.94
CA PRO A 120 8.74 13.60 38.69
C PRO A 120 9.76 12.48 38.92
N LEU A 121 9.62 11.39 38.16
CA LEU A 121 10.66 10.36 38.13
C LEU A 121 11.80 10.87 37.20
N ARG A 122 13.06 10.70 37.64
CA ARG A 122 14.25 11.03 36.86
C ARG A 122 14.63 9.90 35.92
#